data_AF-A0ABD0NEL3-F1
#
_entry.id   AF-A0ABD0NEL3-F1
#
_cell.length_a   1.000
_cell.length_b   1.000
_cell.length_c   1.000
_cell.angle_alpha   90.00
_cell.angle_beta   90.00
_cell.angle_gamma   90.00
#
_symmetry.space_group_name_H-M   'P 1'
#
loop_
_entity.id
_entity.type
_entity.pdbx_description
1 polymer ?
#
loop_
_entity_poly.entity_id
_entity_poly.type
_entity_poly.pdbx_seq_one_letter_code
_entity_poly.pdbx_strand_id
1 'polypeptide(L)'
;MAEVRVFQDEFMCPVCQDLLKDPVTIQCGHSYCESCITGCWDQQDPMRVYSCPQCRQTFSQRPALATNTMLAEVVEKLTKRKHPADCLAEAGAGDVQCDVCTGRKYKAVKSCLVCLNSYCQNHLEEHESWFEGKRHNLTDATGRLQEMICQKHEKILEVFCCTDQKCICVLCMMDEHKNHDTVSAAAQRTEKQ
;
A
#
# COMPACT_ATOMS: atom_id res chain seq x y z
N MET A 1 4.40 17.56 -20.65
CA MET A 1 3.33 18.07 -19.76
C MET A 1 3.80 17.80 -18.33
N ALA A 2 3.77 18.79 -17.44
CA ALA A 2 4.22 18.60 -16.06
C ALA A 2 3.16 17.79 -15.30
N GLU A 3 3.53 16.61 -14.81
CA GLU A 3 2.68 15.85 -13.89
C GLU A 3 2.83 16.46 -12.50
N VAL A 4 1.75 17.08 -12.01
CA VAL A 4 1.66 17.50 -10.61
C VAL A 4 1.46 16.25 -9.77
N ARG A 5 2.42 15.94 -8.90
CA ARG A 5 2.27 14.90 -7.87
C ARG A 5 1.27 15.42 -6.83
N VAL A 6 0.10 14.82 -6.79
CA VAL A 6 -0.94 15.17 -5.81
C VAL A 6 -0.84 14.19 -4.64
N PHE A 7 -0.68 14.70 -3.41
CA PHE A 7 -0.56 13.83 -2.23
C PHE A 7 -1.95 13.42 -1.77
N GLN A 8 -2.18 12.12 -1.54
CA GLN A 8 -3.48 11.59 -1.09
C GLN A 8 -3.92 12.17 0.27
N ASP A 9 -2.94 12.59 1.09
CA ASP A 9 -3.16 13.24 2.38
C ASP A 9 -4.00 14.52 2.26
N GLU A 10 -3.91 15.23 1.12
CA GLU A 10 -4.61 16.49 0.87
C GLU A 10 -6.13 16.31 0.67
N PHE A 11 -6.61 15.07 0.49
CA PHE A 11 -8.04 14.76 0.31
C PHE A 11 -8.61 13.86 1.40
N MET A 12 -7.96 13.80 2.56
CA MET A 12 -8.52 13.08 3.72
C MET A 12 -9.59 13.92 4.41
N CYS A 13 -10.66 13.25 4.82
CA CYS A 13 -11.69 13.83 5.65
C CYS A 13 -11.15 14.02 7.09
N PRO A 14 -11.19 15.24 7.65
CA PRO A 14 -10.72 15.50 9.01
C PRO A 14 -11.50 14.76 10.12
N VAL A 15 -12.70 14.26 9.81
CA VAL A 15 -13.58 13.60 10.79
C VAL A 15 -13.31 12.09 10.84
N CYS A 16 -13.31 11.41 9.70
CA CYS A 16 -13.08 9.95 9.66
C CYS A 16 -11.63 9.56 9.36
N GLN A 17 -10.76 10.53 9.04
CA GLN A 17 -9.35 10.33 8.70
C GLN A 17 -9.15 9.38 7.50
N ASP A 18 -10.13 9.33 6.61
CA ASP A 18 -10.12 8.52 5.38
C ASP A 18 -10.37 9.43 4.17
N LEU A 19 -10.07 8.95 2.96
CA LEU A 19 -10.28 9.66 1.72
C LEU A 19 -11.75 10.14 1.60
N LEU A 20 -11.93 11.38 1.16
CA LEU A 20 -13.25 12.00 1.07
C LEU A 20 -14.22 11.17 0.21
N LYS A 21 -15.28 10.64 0.83
CA LYS A 21 -16.40 9.98 0.15
C LYS A 21 -17.57 10.95 0.02
N ASP A 22 -18.06 11.13 -1.19
CA ASP A 22 -19.10 12.11 -1.51
C ASP A 22 -18.75 13.48 -0.92
N PRO A 23 -17.60 14.09 -1.32
CA PRO A 23 -17.08 15.28 -0.69
C PRO A 23 -18.07 16.43 -0.78
N VAL A 24 -18.32 17.10 0.34
CA VAL A 24 -19.10 18.33 0.43
C VAL A 24 -18.22 19.44 0.96
N THR A 25 -18.32 20.64 0.38
CA THR A 25 -17.62 21.84 0.86
C THR A 25 -18.63 22.75 1.53
N ILE A 26 -18.43 23.04 2.82
CA ILE A 26 -19.30 23.96 3.56
C ILE A 26 -18.84 25.41 3.35
N GLN A 27 -19.67 26.38 3.76
CA GLN A 27 -19.48 27.81 3.46
C GLN A 27 -18.13 28.40 3.93
N CYS A 28 -17.48 27.80 4.92
CA CYS A 28 -16.15 28.21 5.38
C CYS A 28 -14.99 27.66 4.50
N GLY A 29 -15.29 26.91 3.44
CA GLY A 29 -14.32 26.32 2.52
C GLY A 29 -13.74 24.96 2.94
N HIS A 30 -14.09 24.43 4.12
CA HIS A 30 -13.64 23.10 4.55
C HIS A 30 -14.49 22.00 3.92
N SER A 31 -13.85 20.86 3.64
CA SER A 31 -14.46 19.72 2.98
C SER A 31 -14.49 18.48 3.86
N TYR A 32 -15.60 17.74 3.77
CA TYR A 32 -15.85 16.53 4.55
C TYR A 32 -16.60 15.50 3.70
N CYS A 33 -16.64 14.25 4.14
CA CYS A 33 -17.62 13.31 3.63
C CYS A 33 -19.03 13.80 4.01
N GLU A 34 -20.00 13.69 3.12
CA GLU A 34 -21.38 14.13 3.37
C GLU A 34 -21.95 13.52 4.67
N SER A 35 -21.74 12.22 4.87
CA SER A 35 -22.18 11.49 6.06
C SER A 35 -21.49 11.97 7.34
N CYS A 36 -20.20 12.34 7.27
CA CYS A 36 -19.42 12.76 8.42
C CYS A 36 -19.91 14.11 8.96
N ILE A 37 -20.04 15.11 8.08
CA ILE A 37 -20.51 16.43 8.52
C ILE A 37 -21.97 16.42 8.95
N THR A 38 -22.81 15.60 8.28
CA THR A 38 -24.20 15.37 8.68
C THR A 38 -24.26 14.78 10.09
N GLY A 39 -23.48 13.74 10.36
CA GLY A 39 -23.41 13.13 11.69
C GLY A 39 -22.91 14.09 12.77
N CYS A 40 -21.93 14.95 12.47
CA CYS A 40 -21.47 15.99 13.40
C CYS A 40 -22.58 16.98 13.76
N TRP A 41 -23.42 17.37 12.80
CA TRP A 41 -24.53 18.29 13.03
C TRP A 41 -25.71 17.63 13.74
N ASP A 42 -26.03 16.38 13.43
CA ASP A 42 -27.12 15.65 14.08
C ASP A 42 -26.85 15.44 15.58
N GLN A 43 -25.57 15.31 15.99
CA GLN A 43 -25.18 15.25 17.42
C GLN A 43 -25.29 16.61 18.14
N GLN A 44 -25.24 17.73 17.41
CA GLN A 44 -25.29 19.11 17.93
C GLN A 44 -26.71 19.70 17.91
N ASP A 45 -27.70 18.95 17.41
CA ASP A 45 -29.11 19.36 17.28
C ASP A 45 -29.76 19.97 18.55
N PRO A 46 -29.43 19.54 19.79
CA PRO A 46 -30.01 20.16 20.99
C PRO A 46 -29.72 21.67 21.14
N MET A 47 -28.63 22.17 20.53
CA MET A 47 -28.21 23.57 20.65
C MET A 47 -28.66 24.45 19.48
N ARG A 48 -29.22 23.90 18.40
CA ARG A 48 -29.57 24.60 17.14
C ARG A 48 -28.44 25.46 16.54
N VAL A 49 -27.19 25.20 16.90
CA VAL A 49 -26.01 25.88 16.36
C VAL A 49 -25.21 24.85 15.57
N TYR A 50 -25.10 25.07 14.26
CA TYR A 50 -24.31 24.21 13.37
C TYR A 50 -22.91 24.79 13.28
N SER A 51 -21.88 23.98 13.56
CA SER A 51 -20.50 24.46 13.54
C SER A 51 -19.63 23.64 12.58
N CYS A 52 -18.61 24.29 12.02
CA CYS A 52 -17.55 23.63 11.29
C CYS A 52 -16.64 22.87 12.28
N PRO A 53 -16.40 21.56 12.13
CA PRO A 53 -15.51 20.79 13.01
C PRO A 53 -14.08 21.34 13.09
N GLN A 54 -13.58 21.94 12.01
CA GLN A 54 -12.18 22.34 11.88
C GLN A 54 -11.91 23.79 12.32
N CYS A 55 -12.71 24.76 11.85
CA CYS A 55 -12.51 26.18 12.18
C CYS A 55 -13.51 26.75 13.19
N ARG A 56 -14.50 25.94 13.61
CA ARG A 56 -15.56 26.32 14.58
C ARG A 56 -16.45 27.48 14.14
N GLN A 57 -16.41 27.86 12.86
CA GLN A 57 -17.37 28.83 12.32
C GLN A 57 -18.79 28.31 12.48
N THR A 58 -19.68 29.14 13.03
CA THR A 58 -21.07 28.80 13.33
C THR A 58 -22.01 29.27 12.24
N PHE A 59 -23.07 28.51 12.02
CA PHE A 59 -24.14 28.80 11.07
C PHE A 59 -25.48 28.80 11.81
N SER A 60 -26.32 29.80 11.53
CA SER A 60 -27.62 29.99 12.17
C SER A 60 -28.69 29.02 11.68
N GLN A 61 -28.48 28.42 10.51
CA GLN A 61 -29.33 27.39 9.92
C GLN A 61 -28.46 26.25 9.42
N ARG A 62 -29.04 25.06 9.28
CA ARG A 62 -28.33 23.89 8.75
C ARG A 62 -27.93 24.19 7.31
N PRO A 63 -26.63 24.22 6.98
CA PRO A 63 -26.22 24.47 5.61
C PRO A 63 -26.73 23.34 4.70
N ALA A 64 -27.29 23.72 3.53
CA ALA A 64 -27.56 22.75 2.48
C ALA A 64 -26.24 22.18 1.98
N LEU A 65 -26.15 20.85 1.91
CA LEU A 65 -24.98 20.15 1.41
C LEU A 65 -25.20 19.83 -0.07
N ALA A 66 -24.22 20.19 -0.88
CA ALA A 66 -24.13 19.78 -2.27
C ALA A 66 -22.75 19.16 -2.49
N THR A 67 -22.71 18.03 -3.19
CA THR A 67 -21.47 17.36 -3.54
C THR A 67 -20.58 18.28 -4.35
N ASN A 68 -19.33 18.42 -3.94
CA ASN A 68 -18.30 19.10 -4.69
C ASN A 68 -17.83 18.16 -5.81
N THR A 69 -18.40 18.34 -7.01
CA THR A 69 -18.14 17.50 -8.18
C THR A 69 -16.68 17.50 -8.60
N MET A 70 -15.97 18.62 -8.44
CA MET A 70 -14.54 18.72 -8.74
C MET A 70 -13.72 17.84 -7.78
N LEU A 71 -13.97 17.95 -6.47
CA LEU A 71 -13.29 17.11 -5.48
C LEU A 71 -13.65 15.64 -5.67
N ALA A 72 -14.92 15.33 -5.98
CA ALA A 72 -15.36 13.97 -6.26
C ALA A 72 -14.62 13.40 -7.48
N GLU A 73 -14.48 14.16 -8.57
CA GLU A 73 -13.75 13.72 -9.76
C GLU A 73 -12.26 13.52 -9.49
N VAL A 74 -11.61 14.41 -8.73
CA VAL A 74 -10.19 14.28 -8.38
C VAL A 74 -9.97 13.06 -7.50
N VAL A 75 -10.78 12.87 -6.46
CA VAL A 75 -10.74 11.68 -5.59
C VAL A 75 -11.01 10.42 -6.41
N GLU A 76 -11.98 10.44 -7.31
CA GLU A 76 -12.30 9.31 -8.19
C GLU A 76 -11.14 9.00 -9.15
N LYS A 77 -10.46 9.99 -9.70
CA LYS A 77 -9.27 9.78 -10.54
C LYS A 77 -8.08 9.24 -9.74
N LEU A 78 -7.94 9.66 -8.48
CA LEU A 78 -6.95 9.11 -7.55
C LEU A 78 -7.25 7.65 -7.18
N THR A 79 -8.52 7.23 -7.14
CA THR A 79 -8.91 5.84 -6.90
C THR A 79 -8.95 4.99 -8.17
N LYS A 80 -9.34 5.55 -9.32
CA LYS A 80 -9.37 4.87 -10.62
C LYS A 80 -7.99 4.66 -11.25
N ARG A 81 -7.02 5.54 -10.99
CA ARG A 81 -5.60 5.24 -11.28
C ARG A 81 -5.09 3.99 -10.53
N LYS A 82 -5.84 3.49 -9.54
CA LYS A 82 -5.48 2.33 -8.71
C LYS A 82 -6.23 1.03 -9.01
N HIS A 83 -7.01 0.96 -10.10
CA HIS A 83 -7.80 -0.23 -10.42
C HIS A 83 -7.65 -0.69 -11.88
N PRO A 84 -6.63 -1.51 -12.19
CA PRO A 84 -6.83 -2.61 -13.11
C PRO A 84 -7.87 -3.56 -12.51
N ALA A 85 -8.82 -4.00 -13.32
CA ALA A 85 -9.98 -4.83 -12.93
C ALA A 85 -9.61 -6.21 -12.32
N ASP A 86 -8.33 -6.55 -12.24
CA ASP A 86 -7.81 -7.83 -11.72
C ASP A 86 -7.56 -7.85 -10.19
N CYS A 87 -7.84 -6.76 -9.46
CA CYS A 87 -7.43 -6.61 -8.04
C CYS A 87 -8.52 -6.95 -7.00
N LEU A 88 -9.64 -7.58 -7.37
CA LEU A 88 -10.83 -7.68 -6.50
C LEU A 88 -10.87 -8.88 -5.54
N ALA A 89 -9.87 -9.76 -5.55
CA ALA A 89 -9.81 -10.87 -4.61
C ALA A 89 -9.21 -10.41 -3.27
N GLU A 90 -10.06 -10.21 -2.27
CA GLU A 90 -9.64 -10.20 -0.85
C GLU A 90 -8.75 -11.42 -0.58
N ALA A 91 -7.71 -11.25 0.24
CA ALA A 91 -6.88 -12.38 0.59
C ALA A 91 -7.71 -13.43 1.36
N GLY A 92 -7.90 -14.60 0.75
CA GLY A 92 -8.57 -15.74 1.35
C GLY A 92 -7.66 -16.49 2.33
N ALA A 93 -8.21 -17.53 2.97
CA ALA A 93 -7.42 -18.43 3.80
C ALA A 93 -6.33 -19.13 2.96
N GLY A 94 -5.07 -18.82 3.23
CA GLY A 94 -3.91 -19.35 2.53
C GLY A 94 -3.30 -18.42 1.47
N ASP A 95 -3.93 -17.28 1.16
CA ASP A 95 -3.31 -16.27 0.30
C ASP A 95 -2.27 -15.44 1.07
N VAL A 96 -1.18 -15.09 0.39
CA VAL A 96 -0.20 -14.13 0.91
C VAL A 96 -0.83 -12.74 0.85
N GLN A 97 -0.80 -12.01 1.97
CA GLN A 97 -1.37 -10.68 2.05
C GLN A 97 -0.38 -9.61 1.60
N CYS A 98 -0.90 -8.51 1.05
CA CYS A 98 -0.08 -7.34 0.77
C CYS A 98 0.33 -6.60 2.06
N ASP A 99 1.62 -6.36 2.22
CA ASP A 99 2.16 -5.71 3.41
C ASP A 99 1.83 -4.21 3.46
N VAL A 100 1.71 -3.56 2.29
CA VAL A 100 1.53 -2.11 2.15
C VAL A 100 0.07 -1.65 2.35
N CYS A 101 -0.92 -2.49 2.07
CA CYS A 101 -2.33 -2.10 2.23
C CYS A 101 -2.66 -1.63 3.64
N THR A 102 -3.24 -0.45 3.76
CA THR A 102 -3.79 0.07 5.02
C THR A 102 -5.24 -0.38 5.18
N GLY A 103 -5.56 -1.00 6.32
CA GLY A 103 -6.88 -1.58 6.58
C GLY A 103 -7.10 -2.93 5.92
N ARG A 104 -7.96 -2.97 4.89
CA ARG A 104 -8.35 -4.20 4.17
C ARG A 104 -7.16 -4.75 3.38
N LYS A 105 -6.87 -6.05 3.55
CA LYS A 105 -5.69 -6.71 2.98
C LYS A 105 -6.05 -7.47 1.72
N TYR A 106 -5.41 -7.08 0.61
CA TYR A 106 -5.57 -7.73 -0.69
C TYR A 106 -4.53 -8.83 -0.89
N LYS A 107 -4.85 -9.78 -1.77
CA LYS A 107 -3.92 -10.82 -2.19
C LYS A 107 -2.68 -10.21 -2.85
N ALA A 108 -1.51 -10.63 -2.38
CA ALA A 108 -0.24 -10.29 -2.99
C ALA A 108 -0.03 -11.14 -4.26
N VAL A 109 0.53 -10.51 -5.30
CA VAL A 109 0.87 -11.13 -6.58
C VAL A 109 2.36 -11.38 -6.71
N LYS A 110 3.19 -10.49 -6.14
CA LYS A 110 4.65 -10.61 -6.14
C LYS A 110 5.22 -10.18 -4.79
N SER A 111 6.40 -10.68 -4.47
CA SER A 111 7.19 -10.23 -3.35
C SER A 111 8.56 -9.72 -3.82
N CYS A 112 9.02 -8.63 -3.21
CA CYS A 112 10.34 -8.07 -3.47
C CYS A 112 11.35 -8.59 -2.46
N LEU A 113 12.41 -9.26 -2.94
CA LEU A 113 13.47 -9.79 -2.08
C LEU A 113 14.39 -8.70 -1.51
N VAL A 114 14.35 -7.50 -2.08
CA VAL A 114 15.13 -6.36 -1.59
C VAL A 114 14.38 -5.60 -0.50
N CYS A 115 13.08 -5.34 -0.72
CA CYS A 115 12.24 -4.61 0.22
C CYS A 115 11.67 -5.50 1.33
N LEU A 116 11.72 -6.82 1.15
CA LEU A 116 11.13 -7.82 2.06
C LEU A 116 9.63 -7.61 2.27
N ASN A 117 8.93 -7.17 1.23
CA ASN A 117 7.49 -6.93 1.23
C ASN A 117 6.83 -7.66 0.06
N SER A 118 5.58 -8.04 0.28
CA SER A 118 4.63 -8.61 -0.67
C SER A 118 3.63 -7.55 -1.09
N TYR A 119 3.39 -7.46 -2.40
CA TYR A 119 2.58 -6.41 -3.02
C TYR A 119 1.38 -7.02 -3.73
N CYS A 120 0.19 -6.45 -3.50
CA CYS A 120 -0.93 -6.62 -4.43
C CYS A 120 -0.60 -5.89 -5.75
N GLN A 121 -1.37 -6.16 -6.80
CA GLN A 121 -1.08 -5.63 -8.13
C GLN A 121 -0.94 -4.08 -8.14
N ASN A 122 -1.81 -3.35 -7.45
CA ASN A 122 -1.69 -1.89 -7.34
C ASN A 122 -0.38 -1.44 -6.70
N HIS A 123 -0.04 -1.99 -5.52
CA HIS A 123 1.18 -1.59 -4.82
C HIS A 123 2.45 -2.10 -5.54
N LEU A 124 2.33 -3.13 -6.39
CA LEU A 124 3.41 -3.58 -7.24
C LEU A 124 3.67 -2.56 -8.37
N GLU A 125 2.62 -2.08 -9.03
CA GLU A 125 2.75 -1.05 -10.08
C GLU A 125 3.34 0.25 -9.51
N GLU A 126 2.88 0.68 -8.33
CA GLU A 126 3.46 1.82 -7.61
C GLU A 126 4.94 1.58 -7.28
N HIS A 127 5.29 0.39 -6.79
CA HIS A 127 6.68 0.00 -6.52
C HIS A 127 7.54 0.05 -7.79
N GLU A 128 7.09 -0.57 -8.87
CA GLU A 128 7.82 -0.58 -10.14
C GLU A 128 8.02 0.82 -10.71
N SER A 129 7.00 1.70 -10.59
CA SER A 129 7.09 3.10 -11.01
C SER A 129 8.11 3.91 -10.20
N TRP A 130 8.19 3.70 -8.88
CA TRP A 130 9.15 4.40 -8.02
C TRP A 130 10.59 3.95 -8.24
N PHE A 131 10.78 2.70 -8.64
CA PHE A 131 12.09 2.11 -8.89
C PHE A 131 12.43 2.00 -10.39
N GLU A 132 11.82 2.82 -11.24
CA GLU A 132 12.19 2.94 -12.66
C GLU A 132 13.71 3.17 -12.80
N GLY A 133 14.40 2.15 -13.33
CA GLY A 133 15.86 2.14 -13.51
C GLY A 133 16.67 1.34 -12.48
N LYS A 134 16.11 1.00 -11.32
CA LYS A 134 16.69 0.08 -10.33
C LYS A 134 15.78 -1.11 -10.12
N ARG A 135 15.87 -2.10 -11.02
CA ARG A 135 15.07 -3.32 -10.91
C ARG A 135 15.39 -4.06 -9.62
N HIS A 136 14.45 -4.03 -8.69
CA HIS A 136 14.46 -4.94 -7.54
C HIS A 136 14.09 -6.36 -7.99
N ASN A 137 14.63 -7.37 -7.30
CA ASN A 137 14.33 -8.75 -7.61
C ASN A 137 12.94 -9.12 -7.08
N LEU A 138 12.00 -9.35 -8.00
CA LEU A 138 10.62 -9.76 -7.72
C LEU A 138 10.47 -11.26 -7.94
N THR A 139 9.80 -11.92 -6.99
CA THR A 139 9.43 -13.34 -7.05
C THR A 139 7.94 -13.50 -6.82
N ASP A 140 7.40 -14.70 -7.01
CA ASP A 140 5.98 -14.98 -6.70
C ASP A 140 5.69 -14.73 -5.23
N ALA A 141 4.48 -14.24 -4.95
CA ALA A 141 4.09 -13.90 -3.59
C ALA A 141 4.29 -15.10 -2.64
N THR A 142 5.08 -14.89 -1.58
CA THR A 142 5.40 -15.94 -0.61
C THR A 142 5.30 -15.42 0.81
N GLY A 143 4.65 -16.18 1.69
CA GLY A 143 4.65 -15.89 3.13
C GLY A 143 5.98 -16.17 3.82
N ARG A 144 6.95 -16.77 3.10
CA ARG A 144 8.23 -17.24 3.64
C ARG A 144 9.40 -16.33 3.26
N LEU A 145 9.16 -15.04 3.03
CA LEU A 145 10.20 -14.08 2.65
C LEU A 145 11.37 -14.03 3.63
N GLN A 146 11.07 -14.09 4.93
CA GLN A 146 12.10 -14.08 5.99
C GLN A 146 13.04 -15.29 5.92
N GLU A 147 12.55 -16.43 5.41
CA GLU A 147 13.37 -17.63 5.22
C GLU A 147 14.33 -17.52 4.03
N MET A 148 14.12 -16.55 3.14
CA MET A 148 14.99 -16.28 2.01
C MET A 148 16.16 -15.35 2.39
N ILE A 149 16.26 -14.95 3.66
CA ILE A 149 17.28 -14.02 4.17
C ILE A 149 18.20 -14.73 5.15
N CYS A 150 19.50 -14.55 4.94
CA CYS A 150 20.53 -15.00 5.85
C CYS A 150 20.42 -14.28 7.19
N GLN A 151 20.18 -15.03 8.26
CA GLN A 151 20.05 -14.49 9.61
C GLN A 151 21.34 -13.87 10.16
N LYS A 152 22.51 -14.26 9.63
CA LYS A 152 23.83 -13.75 10.06
C LYS A 152 24.20 -12.44 9.37
N HIS A 153 23.81 -12.28 8.10
CA HIS A 153 24.31 -11.21 7.24
C HIS A 153 23.21 -10.31 6.69
N GLU A 154 21.93 -10.64 6.92
CA GLU A 154 20.76 -9.91 6.42
C GLU A 154 20.79 -9.73 4.89
N LYS A 155 21.35 -10.72 4.18
CA LYS A 155 21.45 -10.78 2.72
C LYS A 155 20.65 -11.96 2.17
N ILE A 156 20.20 -11.83 0.93
CA ILE A 156 19.43 -12.86 0.22
C ILE A 156 20.24 -14.16 0.11
N LEU A 157 19.56 -15.29 0.32
CA LEU A 157 20.10 -16.63 0.14
C LEU A 157 20.08 -17.02 -1.35
N GLU A 158 20.98 -16.44 -2.13
CA GLU A 158 21.06 -16.62 -3.59
C GLU A 158 22.03 -17.73 -4.04
N VAL A 159 22.80 -18.31 -3.12
CA VAL A 159 23.80 -19.35 -3.38
C VAL A 159 23.37 -20.65 -2.73
N PHE A 160 23.54 -21.78 -3.39
CA PHE A 160 23.38 -23.11 -2.80
C PHE A 160 24.74 -23.75 -2.58
N CYS A 161 25.00 -24.19 -1.35
CA CYS A 161 26.17 -24.99 -1.03
C CYS A 161 25.84 -26.48 -1.20
N CYS A 162 26.45 -27.11 -2.20
CA CYS A 162 26.28 -28.54 -2.50
C CYS A 162 26.87 -29.42 -1.39
N THR A 163 27.98 -28.99 -0.80
CA THR A 163 28.65 -29.71 0.30
C THR A 163 27.76 -29.83 1.54
N ASP A 164 27.11 -28.74 1.95
CA ASP A 164 26.26 -28.70 3.16
C ASP A 164 24.75 -28.81 2.87
N GLN A 165 24.39 -28.92 1.60
CA GLN A 165 23.01 -28.99 1.10
C GLN A 165 22.07 -27.88 1.61
N LYS A 166 22.56 -26.64 1.68
CA LYS A 166 21.79 -25.49 2.18
C LYS A 166 21.95 -24.23 1.33
N CYS A 167 20.92 -23.40 1.31
CA CYS A 167 21.00 -22.06 0.73
C CYS A 167 21.74 -21.11 1.68
N ILE A 168 22.70 -20.36 1.15
CA ILE A 168 23.56 -19.41 1.85
C ILE A 168 23.56 -18.06 1.10
N CYS A 169 23.98 -16.98 1.76
CA CYS A 169 24.22 -15.71 1.08
C CYS A 169 25.66 -15.63 0.55
N VAL A 170 25.93 -14.65 -0.30
CA VAL A 170 27.27 -14.39 -0.86
C VAL A 170 28.35 -14.14 0.20
N LEU A 171 28.01 -13.56 1.36
CA LEU A 171 28.99 -13.37 2.44
C LEU A 171 29.33 -14.68 3.14
N CYS A 172 28.34 -15.55 3.39
CA CYS A 172 28.57 -16.91 3.88
C CYS A 172 29.45 -17.72 2.91
N MET A 173 29.27 -17.54 1.60
CA MET A 173 30.12 -18.17 0.58
C MET A 173 31.59 -17.74 0.72
N MET A 174 31.85 -16.46 1.00
CA MET A 174 33.21 -15.93 1.09
C MET A 174 33.91 -16.27 2.42
N ASP A 175 33.14 -16.45 3.49
CA ASP A 175 33.65 -16.73 4.83
C ASP A 175 33.69 -18.25 5.11
N GLU A 176 32.59 -18.78 5.65
CA GLU A 176 32.49 -20.15 6.19
C GLU A 176 32.48 -21.22 5.10
N HIS A 177 32.03 -20.88 3.90
CA HIS A 177 31.85 -21.82 2.78
C HIS A 177 32.85 -21.62 1.64
N LYS A 178 33.98 -20.96 1.90
CA LYS A 178 34.96 -20.54 0.88
C LYS A 178 35.50 -21.66 -0.01
N ASN A 179 35.60 -22.87 0.53
CA ASN A 179 36.13 -24.05 -0.17
C ASN A 179 35.06 -25.11 -0.46
N HIS A 180 33.78 -24.78 -0.24
CA HIS A 180 32.69 -25.70 -0.52
C HIS A 180 32.30 -25.60 -1.99
N ASP A 181 31.75 -26.69 -2.51
CA ASP A 181 31.13 -26.64 -3.82
C ASP A 181 29.83 -25.83 -3.73
N THR A 182 29.72 -24.80 -4.57
CA THR A 182 28.59 -23.87 -4.54
C THR A 182 28.11 -23.55 -5.95
N VAL A 183 26.79 -23.50 -6.11
CA VAL A 183 26.11 -23.10 -7.34
C VAL A 183 25.11 -21.99 -7.05
N SER A 184 24.59 -21.32 -8.08
CA SER A 184 23.49 -20.38 -7.86
C SER A 184 22.22 -21.13 -7.43
N ALA A 185 21.48 -20.58 -6.47
CA ALA A 185 20.23 -21.20 -6.01
C ALA A 185 19.18 -21.27 -7.14
N ALA A 186 19.28 -20.39 -8.15
CA ALA A 186 18.47 -20.47 -9.36
C ALA A 186 18.80 -21.71 -10.21
N ALA A 187 20.08 -21.95 -10.50
CA ALA A 187 20.51 -23.09 -11.33
C ALA A 187 20.14 -24.44 -10.68
N GLN A 188 20.38 -24.58 -9.38
CA GLN A 188 20.06 -25.81 -8.66
C GLN A 188 18.55 -26.15 -8.68
N ARG A 189 17.68 -25.14 -8.63
CA ARG A 189 16.21 -25.35 -8.73
C ARG A 189 15.80 -25.89 -10.09
N THR A 190 16.55 -25.56 -11.15
CA THR A 190 16.32 -26.05 -12.51
C THR A 190 16.84 -27.49 -12.71
N GLU A 191 17.85 -27.93 -11.96
CA GLU A 191 18.38 -29.30 -12.05
C GLU A 191 17.58 -30.34 -11.25
N LYS A 192 16.80 -29.91 -10.26
CA LYS A 192 15.95 -30.79 -9.42
C LYS A 192 14.50 -30.90 -9.88
N GLN A 193 14.15 -30.28 -11.00
CA GLN A 193 12.81 -30.32 -11.62
C GLN A 193 12.83 -31.22 -12.84
#